data_AF-A0A0B1R4B5-F1
#
_entry.id   AF-A0A0B1R4B5-F1
#
_cell.length_a   1.000
_cell.length_b   1.000
_cell.length_c   1.000
_cell.angle_alpha   90.00
_cell.angle_beta   90.00
_cell.angle_gamma   90.00
#
_symmetry.space_group_name_H-M   'P 1'
#
loop_
_entity.id
_entity.type
_entity.pdbx_description
1 polymer ?
#
loop_
_entity_poly.entity_id
_entity_poly.type
_entity_poly.pdbx_seq_one_letter_code
_entity_poly.pdbx_strand_id
1 'polypeptide(L)'
;MDYSVMWPRIAVLLGLLLLTGCMSSSRQVPSDWQLTLNSAPDANSGAPLKVRVFVLRSDANFQSADFYSLQNNASSVLSGDVLDTQQRFLTAQQPQQIITGNPSLEAHYLGVIAEYANINGKTWRVVIPLPAPTETNFYKFWQFSPDALHGRVTATAAGLHLTAKDE
;
A
#
# COMPACT_ATOMS: atom_id res chain seq x y z
N MET A 1 60.53 30.75 -21.29
CA MET A 1 59.32 29.89 -21.46
C MET A 1 59.29 29.04 -20.22
N ASP A 2 58.60 29.53 -19.19
CA ASP A 2 58.95 29.24 -17.80
C ASP A 2 58.09 28.10 -17.26
N TYR A 3 58.56 26.87 -17.48
CA TYR A 3 57.89 25.62 -17.07
C TYR A 3 57.75 25.48 -15.53
N SER A 4 58.55 26.23 -14.77
CA SER A 4 58.62 26.14 -13.30
C SER A 4 57.33 26.60 -12.59
N VAL A 5 56.57 27.53 -13.19
CA VAL A 5 55.32 28.05 -12.61
C VAL A 5 54.06 27.33 -13.15
N MET A 6 54.23 26.51 -14.19
CA MET A 6 53.14 25.82 -14.88
C MET A 6 52.67 24.56 -14.14
N TRP A 7 53.58 23.83 -13.51
CA TRP A 7 53.31 22.61 -12.74
C TRP A 7 52.40 22.81 -11.50
N PRO A 8 52.61 23.81 -10.62
CA PRO A 8 51.75 23.99 -9.45
C PRO A 8 50.33 24.45 -9.83
N ARG A 9 50.17 25.18 -10.94
CA ARG A 9 48.86 25.64 -11.43
C ARG A 9 48.01 24.48 -11.96
N ILE A 10 48.63 23.54 -12.68
CA ILE A 10 47.96 22.33 -13.17
C ILE A 10 47.55 21.44 -11.99
N ALA A 11 48.41 21.27 -10.98
CA ALA A 11 48.10 20.48 -9.79
C ALA A 11 46.91 21.04 -8.98
N VAL A 12 46.82 22.37 -8.86
CA VAL A 12 45.68 23.03 -8.19
C VAL A 12 44.38 22.86 -8.99
N LEU A 13 44.42 23.01 -10.32
CA LEU A 13 43.26 22.79 -11.19
C LEU A 13 42.79 21.32 -11.18
N LEU A 14 43.72 20.35 -11.13
CA LEU A 14 43.38 18.92 -11.01
C LEU A 14 42.77 18.60 -9.63
N GLY A 15 43.22 19.27 -8.56
CA GLY A 15 42.67 19.13 -7.21
C GLY A 15 41.24 19.68 -7.08
N LEU A 16 40.92 20.79 -7.75
CA LEU A 16 39.58 21.37 -7.76
C LEU A 16 38.56 20.52 -8.55
N LEU A 17 39.00 19.76 -9.55
CA LEU A 17 38.15 18.82 -10.31
C LEU A 17 37.78 17.55 -9.52
N LEU A 18 38.53 17.21 -8.46
CA LEU A 18 38.24 16.05 -7.60
C LEU A 18 37.19 16.34 -6.51
N LEU A 19 36.75 17.59 -6.36
CA LEU A 19 35.75 18.01 -5.37
C LEU A 19 34.32 18.09 -5.92
N THR A 20 34.09 17.80 -7.21
CA THR A 20 32.72 17.68 -7.75
C THR A 20 32.14 16.30 -7.43
N GLY A 21 31.97 16.01 -6.14
CA GLY A 21 31.23 14.86 -5.66
C GLY A 21 29.74 15.05 -5.93
N CYS A 22 29.11 14.03 -6.50
CA CYS A 22 27.75 14.05 -7.04
C CYS A 22 26.69 14.55 -6.04
N MET A 23 25.78 15.37 -6.57
CA MET A 23 24.56 15.82 -5.92
C MET A 23 23.73 14.60 -5.47
N SER A 24 23.62 14.41 -4.16
CA SER A 24 22.85 13.36 -3.51
C SER A 24 21.36 13.61 -3.72
N SER A 25 20.69 12.76 -4.51
CA SER A 25 19.23 12.78 -4.67
C SER A 25 18.65 11.59 -3.92
N SER A 26 17.97 11.85 -2.79
CA SER A 26 17.15 10.83 -2.13
C SER A 26 15.91 10.55 -2.99
N ARG A 27 15.47 9.29 -3.02
CA ARG A 27 14.21 8.90 -3.68
C ARG A 27 13.31 8.19 -2.67
N GLN A 28 12.06 8.60 -2.64
CA GLN A 28 11.01 7.90 -1.89
C GLN A 28 10.52 6.72 -2.74
N VAL A 29 10.46 5.54 -2.13
CA VAL A 29 9.91 4.34 -2.76
C VAL A 29 8.69 3.91 -1.95
N PRO A 30 7.51 3.75 -2.59
CA PRO A 30 6.33 3.26 -1.90
C PRO A 30 6.51 1.80 -1.49
N SER A 31 5.93 1.41 -0.35
CA SER A 31 5.91 0.02 0.10
C SER A 31 4.85 -0.77 -0.66
N ASP A 32 5.25 -1.91 -1.22
CA ASP A 32 4.31 -2.88 -1.78
C ASP A 32 3.40 -3.46 -0.70
N TRP A 33 2.26 -4.00 -1.10
CA TRP A 33 1.36 -4.67 -0.17
C TRP A 33 0.80 -5.97 -0.75
N GLN A 34 0.53 -6.90 0.16
CA GLN A 34 -0.15 -8.16 -0.08
C GLN A 34 -1.20 -8.37 1.00
N LEU A 35 -2.43 -8.62 0.57
CA LEU A 35 -3.56 -8.95 1.44
C LEU A 35 -4.04 -10.37 1.15
N THR A 36 -4.04 -11.21 2.18
CA THR A 36 -4.70 -12.51 2.14
C THR A 36 -6.12 -12.37 2.65
N LEU A 37 -7.09 -12.59 1.76
CA LEU A 37 -8.51 -12.60 2.07
C LEU A 37 -8.96 -14.03 2.34
N ASN A 38 -9.51 -14.28 3.53
CA ASN A 38 -10.05 -15.58 3.92
C ASN A 38 -11.55 -15.47 4.21
N SER A 39 -12.29 -16.55 4.00
CA SER A 39 -13.69 -16.69 4.41
C SER A 39 -13.86 -17.92 5.28
N ALA A 40 -14.47 -17.75 6.43
CA ALA A 40 -15.05 -18.86 7.18
C ALA A 40 -16.17 -19.52 6.36
N PRO A 41 -16.43 -20.82 6.53
CA PRO A 41 -17.48 -21.54 5.77
C PRO A 41 -18.88 -20.93 5.92
N ASP A 42 -19.17 -20.26 7.03
CA ASP A 42 -20.48 -19.70 7.38
C ASP A 42 -20.58 -18.17 7.19
N ALA A 43 -19.53 -17.50 6.72
CA ALA A 43 -19.41 -16.04 6.79
C ALA A 43 -20.60 -15.25 6.21
N ASN A 44 -21.05 -15.64 5.02
CA ASN A 44 -22.22 -15.09 4.36
C ASN A 44 -23.32 -16.15 4.21
N SER A 45 -23.56 -16.94 5.28
CA SER A 45 -24.45 -18.11 5.27
C SER A 45 -24.04 -19.15 4.21
N GLY A 46 -22.73 -19.28 3.96
CA GLY A 46 -22.17 -20.14 2.92
C GLY A 46 -22.31 -19.62 1.48
N ALA A 47 -22.97 -18.47 1.26
CA ALA A 47 -23.06 -17.86 -0.06
C ALA A 47 -21.73 -17.17 -0.46
N PRO A 48 -21.47 -17.00 -1.77
CA PRO A 48 -20.35 -16.18 -2.24
C PRO A 48 -20.33 -14.79 -1.59
N LEU A 49 -19.15 -14.34 -1.18
CA LEU A 49 -18.95 -13.01 -0.58
C LEU A 49 -18.05 -12.18 -1.48
N LYS A 50 -18.55 -11.03 -1.95
CA LYS A 50 -17.71 -10.07 -2.67
C LYS A 50 -16.94 -9.22 -1.68
N VAL A 51 -15.63 -9.17 -1.84
CA VAL A 51 -14.73 -8.31 -1.07
C VAL A 51 -14.07 -7.32 -2.02
N ARG A 52 -14.13 -6.03 -1.67
CA ARG A 52 -13.47 -4.95 -2.41
C ARG A 52 -12.40 -4.31 -1.53
N VAL A 53 -11.23 -4.13 -2.12
CA VAL A 53 -10.08 -3.45 -1.53
C VAL A 53 -9.87 -2.16 -2.30
N PHE A 54 -9.83 -1.04 -1.58
CA PHE A 54 -9.58 0.29 -2.08
C PHE A 54 -8.20 0.73 -1.61
N VAL A 55 -7.36 1.18 -2.53
CA VAL A 55 -6.12 1.89 -2.20
C VAL A 55 -6.49 3.36 -2.05
N LEU A 56 -6.22 3.93 -0.88
CA LEU A 56 -6.74 5.24 -0.48
C LEU A 56 -5.62 6.21 -0.12
N ARG A 57 -5.80 7.47 -0.51
CA ARG A 57 -5.03 8.62 -0.03
C ARG A 57 -5.47 9.04 1.38
N SER A 58 -6.77 9.06 1.62
CA SER A 58 -7.36 9.29 2.95
C SER A 58 -8.48 8.28 3.21
N ASP A 59 -8.62 7.85 4.46
CA ASP A 59 -9.69 6.96 4.89
C ASP A 59 -10.93 7.71 5.40
N ALA A 60 -10.89 9.04 5.53
CA ALA A 60 -11.96 9.83 6.16
C ALA A 60 -13.33 9.64 5.47
N ASN A 61 -13.40 9.91 4.16
CA ASN A 61 -14.63 9.73 3.38
C ASN A 61 -15.06 8.26 3.33
N PHE A 62 -14.09 7.34 3.30
CA PHE A 62 -14.36 5.90 3.32
C PHE A 62 -14.97 5.44 4.64
N GLN A 63 -14.52 5.98 5.78
CA GLN A 63 -15.06 5.67 7.11
C GLN A 63 -16.42 6.35 7.37
N SER A 64 -16.65 7.55 6.84
CA SER A 64 -17.92 8.25 7.04
C SER A 64 -19.05 7.77 6.12
N ALA A 65 -18.72 7.20 4.97
CA ALA A 65 -19.72 6.74 4.00
C ALA A 65 -20.56 5.56 4.51
N ASP A 66 -21.82 5.50 4.08
CA ASP A 66 -22.67 4.34 4.30
C ASP A 66 -22.35 3.20 3.31
N PHE A 67 -22.85 2.00 3.63
CA PHE A 67 -22.60 0.80 2.85
C PHE A 67 -23.07 0.91 1.38
N TYR A 68 -24.28 1.43 1.15
CA TYR A 68 -24.87 1.47 -0.19
C TYR A 68 -24.18 2.50 -1.08
N SER A 69 -23.76 3.61 -0.49
CA SER A 69 -22.93 4.61 -1.14
C SER A 69 -21.60 4.02 -1.61
N LEU A 70 -20.88 3.28 -0.76
CA LEU A 70 -19.64 2.60 -1.15
C LEU A 70 -19.86 1.46 -2.14
N GLN A 71 -20.95 0.70 -2.02
CA GLN A 71 -21.25 -0.40 -2.93
C GLN A 71 -21.52 0.11 -4.35
N ASN A 72 -22.39 1.12 -4.49
CA ASN A 72 -22.92 1.54 -5.78
C ASN A 72 -22.15 2.71 -6.41
N ASN A 73 -21.62 3.61 -5.58
CA ASN A 73 -21.11 4.92 -6.02
C ASN A 73 -19.74 5.27 -5.42
N ALA A 74 -18.90 4.28 -5.10
CA ALA A 74 -17.60 4.48 -4.44
C ALA A 74 -16.78 5.63 -5.02
N SER A 75 -16.62 5.69 -6.35
CA SER A 75 -15.78 6.70 -7.00
C SER A 75 -16.26 8.13 -6.75
N SER A 76 -17.59 8.33 -6.69
CA SER A 76 -18.18 9.64 -6.38
C SER A 76 -18.07 9.96 -4.90
N VAL A 77 -18.36 8.98 -4.04
CA VAL A 77 -18.37 9.15 -2.57
C VAL A 77 -16.96 9.41 -2.03
N LEU A 78 -15.96 8.75 -2.60
CA LEU A 78 -14.56 8.89 -2.20
C LEU A 78 -13.86 10.07 -2.87
N SER A 79 -14.47 10.74 -3.86
CA SER A 79 -14.10 12.08 -4.34
C SER A 79 -12.59 12.35 -4.53
N GLY A 80 -11.86 11.41 -5.14
CA GLY A 80 -10.42 11.54 -5.39
C GLY A 80 -9.50 11.00 -4.29
N ASP A 81 -10.05 10.50 -3.18
CA ASP A 81 -9.28 9.75 -2.19
C ASP A 81 -8.98 8.32 -2.64
N VAL A 82 -9.74 7.77 -3.59
CA VAL A 82 -9.48 6.44 -4.14
C VAL A 82 -8.44 6.51 -5.27
N LEU A 83 -7.36 5.73 -5.11
CA LEU A 83 -6.26 5.62 -6.06
C LEU A 83 -6.38 4.37 -6.93
N ASP A 84 -6.81 3.26 -6.33
CA ASP A 84 -7.07 2.00 -7.03
C ASP A 84 -8.18 1.21 -6.33
N THR A 85 -8.82 0.29 -7.05
CA THR A 85 -9.84 -0.61 -6.51
C THR A 85 -9.71 -1.99 -7.11
N GLN A 86 -9.58 -2.99 -6.25
CA GLN A 86 -9.53 -4.40 -6.62
C GLN A 86 -10.66 -5.17 -5.91
N GLN A 87 -11.17 -6.23 -6.54
CA GLN A 87 -12.23 -7.05 -5.97
C GLN A 87 -11.97 -8.54 -6.15
N ARG A 88 -12.47 -9.34 -5.20
CA ARG A 88 -12.46 -10.80 -5.27
C ARG A 88 -13.77 -11.36 -4.73
N PHE A 89 -14.13 -12.54 -5.21
CA PHE A 89 -15.21 -13.34 -4.61
C PHE A 89 -14.58 -14.44 -3.77
N LEU A 90 -15.01 -14.54 -2.51
CA LEU A 90 -14.70 -15.67 -1.65
C LEU A 90 -15.87 -16.65 -1.73
N THR A 91 -15.59 -17.92 -2.02
CA THR A 91 -16.60 -18.97 -2.17
C THR A 91 -16.20 -20.20 -1.37
N ALA A 92 -17.11 -21.15 -1.17
CA ALA A 92 -16.77 -22.42 -0.50
C ALA A 92 -15.65 -23.19 -1.20
N GLN A 93 -15.53 -23.05 -2.53
CA GLN A 93 -14.47 -23.69 -3.32
C GLN A 93 -13.16 -22.88 -3.32
N GLN A 94 -13.25 -21.57 -3.14
CA GLN A 94 -12.13 -20.64 -3.09
C GLN A 94 -12.25 -19.74 -1.86
N PRO A 95 -12.09 -20.31 -0.65
CA PRO A 95 -12.29 -19.57 0.60
C PRO A 95 -11.14 -18.60 0.87
N GLN A 96 -10.00 -18.77 0.20
CA GLN A 96 -8.83 -17.91 0.29
C GLN A 96 -8.50 -17.29 -1.08
N GLN A 97 -8.19 -15.99 -1.07
CA GLN A 97 -7.71 -15.24 -2.23
C GLN A 97 -6.58 -14.32 -1.81
N ILE A 98 -5.62 -14.09 -2.69
CA ILE A 98 -4.52 -13.14 -2.45
C ILE A 98 -4.69 -11.97 -3.41
N ILE A 99 -4.53 -10.76 -2.88
CA ILE A 99 -4.48 -9.52 -3.66
C ILE A 99 -3.17 -8.81 -3.33
N THR A 100 -2.51 -8.29 -4.35
CA THR A 100 -1.27 -7.52 -4.22
C THR A 100 -1.41 -6.20 -4.98
N GLY A 101 -0.64 -5.20 -4.57
CA GLY A 101 -0.55 -3.93 -5.28
C GLY A 101 0.79 -3.24 -5.04
N ASN A 102 1.18 -2.44 -6.04
CA ASN A 102 2.33 -1.56 -6.00
C ASN A 102 1.79 -0.12 -5.95
N PRO A 103 1.54 0.43 -4.75
CA PRO A 103 0.85 1.70 -4.63
C PRO A 103 1.73 2.89 -5.05
N SER A 104 1.11 4.04 -5.34
CA SER A 104 1.83 5.30 -5.49
C SER A 104 2.27 5.85 -4.12
N LEU A 105 3.13 6.88 -4.12
CA LEU A 105 3.57 7.57 -2.89
C LEU A 105 2.42 8.26 -2.13
N GLU A 106 1.29 8.47 -2.79
CA GLU A 106 0.09 9.09 -2.20
C GLU A 106 -0.81 8.09 -1.47
N ALA A 107 -0.52 6.79 -1.56
CA ALA A 107 -1.31 5.77 -0.88
C ALA A 107 -0.92 5.67 0.59
N HIS A 108 -1.90 5.81 1.47
CA HIS A 108 -1.69 5.81 2.91
C HIS A 108 -2.55 4.75 3.61
N TYR A 109 -3.61 4.26 2.96
CA TYR A 109 -4.52 3.29 3.56
C TYR A 109 -5.01 2.26 2.54
N LEU A 110 -5.33 1.07 3.03
CA LEU A 110 -6.20 0.10 2.36
C LEU A 110 -7.55 0.10 3.06
N GLY A 111 -8.60 0.48 2.34
CA GLY A 111 -9.97 0.28 2.78
C GLY A 111 -10.48 -1.07 2.27
N VAL A 112 -11.06 -1.90 3.14
CA VAL A 112 -11.65 -3.18 2.74
C VAL A 112 -13.12 -3.20 3.11
N ILE A 113 -13.98 -3.53 2.16
CA ILE A 113 -15.39 -3.82 2.43
C ILE A 113 -15.75 -5.25 2.01
N ALA A 114 -16.64 -5.86 2.77
CA ALA A 114 -17.28 -7.12 2.44
C ALA A 114 -18.78 -6.88 2.23
N GLU A 115 -19.27 -7.22 1.04
CA GLU A 115 -20.65 -7.04 0.65
C GLU A 115 -21.52 -8.21 1.15
N TYR A 116 -21.67 -8.31 2.47
CA TYR A 116 -22.54 -9.30 3.10
C TYR A 116 -24.00 -9.12 2.65
N ALA A 117 -24.75 -10.22 2.54
CA ALA A 117 -26.17 -10.18 2.23
C ALA A 117 -26.98 -9.44 3.32
N ASN A 118 -26.54 -9.52 4.57
CA ASN A 118 -27.06 -8.75 5.69
C ASN A 118 -25.89 -8.16 6.48
N ILE A 119 -25.81 -6.84 6.54
CA ILE A 119 -24.74 -6.10 7.24
C ILE A 119 -25.08 -5.75 8.70
N ASN A 120 -26.32 -5.98 9.13
CA ASN A 120 -26.77 -5.58 10.46
C ASN A 120 -26.00 -6.36 11.54
N GLY A 121 -25.37 -5.63 12.46
CA GLY A 121 -24.57 -6.20 13.53
C GLY A 121 -23.23 -6.81 13.07
N LYS A 122 -22.81 -6.59 11.83
CA LYS A 122 -21.53 -7.09 11.29
C LYS A 122 -20.54 -5.96 11.02
N THR A 123 -19.26 -6.24 11.27
CA THR A 123 -18.17 -5.39 10.78
C THR A 123 -17.97 -5.62 9.28
N TRP A 124 -18.62 -4.84 8.43
CA TRP A 124 -18.50 -5.01 6.97
C TRP A 124 -17.35 -4.19 6.35
N ARG A 125 -16.67 -3.34 7.15
CA ARG A 125 -15.60 -2.45 6.73
C ARG A 125 -14.43 -2.50 7.70
N VAL A 126 -13.21 -2.49 7.16
CA VAL A 126 -11.97 -2.29 7.92
C VAL A 126 -11.04 -1.35 7.15
N VAL A 127 -10.15 -0.68 7.88
CA VAL A 127 -9.10 0.17 7.32
C VAL A 127 -7.76 -0.34 7.83
N ILE A 128 -6.79 -0.43 6.92
CA ILE A 128 -5.42 -0.88 7.23
C ILE A 128 -4.47 0.23 6.80
N PRO A 129 -3.72 0.87 7.72
CA PRO A 129 -2.73 1.87 7.34
C PRO A 129 -1.58 1.20 6.57
N LEU A 130 -1.15 1.84 5.48
CA LEU A 130 0.06 1.44 4.77
C LEU A 130 1.30 2.00 5.49
N PRO A 131 2.44 1.30 5.47
CA PRO A 131 3.70 1.83 5.96
C PRO A 131 4.05 3.13 5.22
N ALA A 132 4.66 4.08 5.93
CA ALA A 132 5.16 5.30 5.30
C ALA A 132 6.21 4.96 4.23
N PRO A 133 6.25 5.69 3.10
CA PRO A 133 7.26 5.49 2.06
C PRO A 133 8.68 5.52 2.65
N THR A 134 9.53 4.59 2.22
CA THR A 134 10.90 4.52 2.70
C THR A 134 11.77 5.49 1.91
N GLU A 135 12.50 6.37 2.62
CA GLU A 135 13.57 7.19 2.05
C GLU A 135 14.76 6.28 1.69
N THR A 136 14.89 5.96 0.40
CA THR A 136 16.07 5.25 -0.11
C THR A 136 17.17 6.27 -0.42
N ASN A 137 18.23 6.24 0.40
CA ASN A 137 19.48 6.95 0.13
C ASN A 137 20.42 6.01 -0.63
N PHE A 138 21.20 6.52 -1.58
CA PHE A 138 22.04 5.69 -2.46
C PHE A 138 23.12 4.85 -1.73
N TYR A 139 23.49 5.20 -0.49
CA TYR A 139 24.33 4.35 0.37
C TYR A 139 23.61 3.10 0.91
N LYS A 140 22.29 3.02 0.79
CA LYS A 140 21.44 1.88 1.17
C LYS A 140 21.22 0.89 0.02
N PHE A 141 22.15 0.82 -0.93
CA PHE A 141 22.13 -0.16 -2.01
C PHE A 141 22.16 -1.62 -1.53
N TRP A 142 22.46 -1.89 -0.26
CA TRP A 142 22.36 -3.23 0.35
C TRP A 142 21.01 -3.50 1.06
N GLN A 143 20.03 -2.59 1.00
CA GLN A 143 18.76 -2.69 1.75
C GLN A 143 17.57 -3.16 0.88
N PHE A 144 17.82 -4.08 -0.06
CA PHE A 144 16.85 -4.62 -1.02
C PHE A 144 15.71 -5.41 -0.35
N SER A 145 14.76 -4.71 0.27
CA SER A 145 13.31 -4.91 0.16
C SER A 145 12.66 -3.88 1.08
N PRO A 146 11.94 -2.88 0.53
CA PRO A 146 11.03 -2.06 1.33
C PRO A 146 10.11 -2.99 2.13
N ASP A 147 9.84 -2.70 3.40
CA ASP A 147 8.90 -3.47 4.22
C ASP A 147 7.55 -3.51 3.49
N ALA A 148 7.27 -4.64 2.83
CA ALA A 148 6.00 -4.87 2.20
C ALA A 148 4.97 -5.14 3.30
N LEU A 149 3.79 -4.53 3.20
CA LEU A 149 2.71 -4.83 4.12
C LEU A 149 2.14 -6.21 3.77
N HIS A 150 2.27 -7.18 4.67
CA HIS A 150 1.61 -8.48 4.55
C HIS A 150 0.45 -8.54 5.56
N GLY A 151 -0.77 -8.31 5.07
CA GLY A 151 -1.98 -8.34 5.88
C GLY A 151 -2.83 -9.58 5.65
N ARG A 152 -3.67 -9.93 6.63
CA ARG A 152 -4.70 -10.96 6.49
C ARG A 152 -6.04 -10.41 6.98
N VAL A 153 -7.08 -10.58 6.17
CA VAL A 153 -8.46 -10.24 6.51
C VAL A 153 -9.30 -11.49 6.42
N THR A 154 -9.96 -11.84 7.51
CA THR A 154 -10.84 -13.00 7.58
C THR A 154 -12.29 -12.54 7.71
N ALA A 155 -13.11 -12.92 6.73
CA ALA A 155 -14.55 -12.75 6.78
C ALA A 155 -15.18 -13.90 7.57
N THR A 156 -15.94 -13.57 8.61
CA THR A 156 -16.69 -14.53 9.44
C THR A 156 -18.17 -14.18 9.42
N ALA A 157 -19.00 -14.99 10.10
CA ALA A 157 -20.41 -14.68 10.30
C ALA A 157 -20.63 -13.43 11.19
N ALA A 158 -19.63 -12.98 11.94
CA ALA A 158 -19.69 -11.74 12.73
C ALA A 158 -19.19 -10.50 11.95
N GLY A 159 -18.53 -10.70 10.80
CA GLY A 159 -17.94 -9.63 10.01
C GLY A 159 -16.47 -9.88 9.67
N LEU A 160 -15.81 -8.83 9.21
CA LEU A 160 -14.39 -8.78 8.90
C LEU A 160 -13.56 -8.65 10.17
N HIS A 161 -12.50 -9.44 10.25
CA HIS A 161 -11.48 -9.36 11.29
C HIS A 161 -10.10 -9.26 10.64
N LEU A 162 -9.29 -8.32 11.12
CA LEU A 162 -7.86 -8.29 10.82
C LEU A 162 -7.19 -9.34 11.69
N THR A 163 -6.51 -10.30 11.07
CA THR A 163 -5.67 -11.25 11.80
C THR A 163 -4.24 -10.76 11.70
N ALA A 164 -3.58 -10.59 12.84
CA ALA A 164 -2.15 -10.30 12.86
C ALA A 164 -1.40 -11.44 12.15
N LYS A 165 -0.29 -11.10 11.48
CA LYS A 165 0.62 -12.08 10.92
C LYS A 165 1.09 -12.97 12.08
N ASP A 166 0.61 -14.21 12.14
CA ASP A 166 1.17 -15.20 13.07
C ASP A 166 2.67 -15.28 12.79
N GLU A 167 3.45 -15.10 13.86
CA GLU A 167 4.92 -15.05 13.90
C GLU A 167 5.57 -16.34 13.36
#